data_AF-A0A2K5IB39-F1
#
_entry.id   AF-A0A2K5IB39-F1
#
_cell.length_a   1.000
_cell.length_b   1.000
_cell.length_c   1.000
_cell.angle_alpha   90.00
_cell.angle_beta   90.00
_cell.angle_gamma   90.00
#
_symmetry.space_group_name_H-M   'P 1'
#
loop_
_entity.id
_entity.type
_entity.pdbx_description
1 polymer ?
#
loop_
_entity_poly.entity_id
_entity_poly.type
_entity_poly.pdbx_seq_one_letter_code
_entity_poly.pdbx_strand_id
1 'polypeptide(L)'
;MDGHAPGTFWVGLILAHKQSRAGSRSHELSCQLYQRSGDMGLGVPFNIASYALLTYMIAHITGLKPGDFVHTLGDAHIYLNHIEPLKIQLQREPRPFPKLKILRKVEKIDDFKAEDFQIEGYNPHPTIKMEMAV
;
A
#
# COMPACT_ATOMS: atom_id res chain seq x y z
N MET A 1 15.24 -33.55 -4.40
CA MET A 1 14.50 -33.05 -5.57
C MET A 1 13.05 -33.04 -5.10
N ASP A 2 12.45 -31.97 -4.58
CA ASP A 2 12.71 -30.54 -4.79
C ASP A 2 12.51 -29.72 -3.52
N GLY A 3 13.48 -28.87 -3.22
CA GLY A 3 13.41 -27.88 -2.15
C GLY A 3 12.67 -26.64 -2.65
N HIS A 4 11.36 -26.58 -2.40
CA HIS A 4 10.63 -25.32 -2.47
C HIS A 4 10.79 -24.60 -1.13
N ALA A 5 11.55 -23.51 -1.13
CA ALA A 5 11.50 -22.54 -0.04
C ALA A 5 10.08 -21.97 0.04
N PRO A 6 9.38 -22.04 1.18
CA PRO A 6 8.12 -21.35 1.36
C PRO A 6 8.43 -19.85 1.45
N GLY A 7 8.01 -19.04 0.47
CA GLY A 7 8.03 -17.59 0.64
C GLY A 7 8.58 -16.73 -0.49
N THR A 8 8.70 -17.20 -1.73
CA THR A 8 9.00 -16.28 -2.84
C THR A 8 7.75 -15.45 -3.15
N PHE A 9 7.61 -14.27 -2.54
CA PHE A 9 6.57 -13.28 -2.87
C PHE A 9 6.96 -12.62 -4.20
N TRP A 10 6.47 -13.15 -5.31
CA TRP A 10 6.62 -12.47 -6.59
C TRP A 10 5.65 -11.28 -6.62
N VAL A 11 6.24 -10.09 -6.58
CA VAL A 11 5.55 -8.82 -6.75
C VAL A 11 5.91 -8.25 -8.11
N GLY A 12 4.91 -8.05 -8.97
CA GLY A 12 5.06 -7.24 -10.18
C GLY A 12 4.70 -5.79 -9.87
N LEU A 13 5.63 -4.86 -10.07
CA LEU A 13 5.38 -3.42 -9.95
C LEU A 13 5.49 -2.77 -11.32
N ILE A 14 4.42 -2.11 -11.77
CA ILE A 14 4.44 -1.28 -12.98
C ILE A 14 4.16 0.16 -12.55
N LEU A 15 5.07 1.06 -12.92
CA LEU A 15 4.89 2.49 -12.79
C LEU A 15 4.55 3.08 -14.14
N ALA A 16 3.40 3.75 -14.23
CA ALA A 16 2.90 4.33 -15.47
C ALA A 16 2.75 5.84 -15.36
N HIS A 17 3.11 6.53 -16.44
CA HIS A 17 2.85 7.96 -16.59
C HIS A 17 1.48 8.14 -17.24
N LYS A 18 0.59 8.86 -16.57
CA LYS A 18 -0.71 9.25 -17.15
C LYS A 18 -0.73 10.74 -17.37
N GLN A 19 -1.10 11.15 -18.57
CA GLN A 19 -1.39 12.55 -18.90
C GLN A 19 -2.85 12.82 -18.53
N SER A 20 -3.11 13.83 -17.69
CA SER A 20 -4.47 14.12 -17.23
C SER A 20 -5.41 14.42 -18.42
N ARG A 21 -6.65 13.92 -18.38
CA ARG A 21 -7.62 14.02 -19.48
C ARG A 21 -8.30 15.39 -19.63
N ALA A 22 -7.90 16.43 -18.89
CA ALA A 22 -8.48 17.76 -19.06
C ALA A 22 -7.51 18.86 -18.61
N GLY A 23 -6.91 19.58 -19.57
CA GLY A 23 -6.35 20.93 -19.42
C GLY A 23 -5.20 21.17 -18.43
N SER A 24 -4.87 20.21 -17.56
CA SER A 24 -3.81 20.30 -16.56
C SER A 24 -2.61 19.48 -17.03
N ARG A 25 -1.47 20.15 -17.26
CA ARG A 25 -0.16 19.53 -17.56
C ARG A 25 0.47 18.81 -16.35
N SER A 26 -0.36 18.27 -15.46
CA SER A 26 0.08 17.52 -14.29
C SER A 26 0.39 16.09 -14.73
N HIS A 27 1.67 15.73 -14.75
CA HIS A 27 2.10 14.35 -14.97
C HIS A 27 1.92 13.56 -13.67
N GLU A 28 1.16 12.46 -13.74
CA GLU A 28 0.86 11.60 -12.60
C GLU A 28 1.62 10.27 -12.71
N LEU A 29 2.07 9.77 -11.56
CA LEU A 29 2.68 8.46 -11.39
C LEU A 29 1.65 7.51 -10.76
N SER A 30 1.15 6.58 -11.56
CA SER A 30 0.31 5.48 -11.07
C SER A 30 1.14 4.23 -10.83
N CYS A 31 0.68 3.40 -9.90
CA CYS A 31 1.33 2.16 -9.47
C CYS A 31 0.37 0.98 -9.63
N GLN A 32 0.80 -0.05 -10.34
CA GLN A 32 0.10 -1.34 -10.37
C GLN A 32 0.96 -2.39 -9.67
N LEU A 33 0.37 -3.04 -8.67
CA LEU A 33 0.93 -4.14 -7.90
C LEU A 33 0.20 -5.43 -8.24
N TYR A 34 0.91 -6.44 -8.75
CA TYR A 34 0.43 -7.82 -8.75
C TYR A 34 1.03 -8.59 -7.58
N GLN A 35 0.19 -9.14 -6.71
CA GLN A 35 0.58 -9.96 -5.57
C GLN A 35 -0.01 -11.36 -5.74
N ARG A 36 0.86 -12.37 -5.93
CA ARG A 36 0.42 -13.75 -6.21
C ARG A 36 -0.45 -14.37 -5.10
N SER A 37 -0.24 -13.95 -3.86
CA SER A 37 -0.86 -14.53 -2.66
C SER A 37 -0.95 -13.46 -1.60
N GLY A 38 -2.17 -13.17 -1.15
CA GLY A 38 -2.49 -12.08 -0.24
C GLY A 38 -3.27 -12.56 0.97
N ASP A 39 -2.62 -12.54 2.13
CA ASP A 39 -3.29 -12.64 3.41
C ASP A 39 -4.12 -11.38 3.64
N MET A 40 -5.43 -11.52 3.59
CA MET A 40 -6.38 -10.42 3.73
C MET A 40 -6.42 -9.84 5.15
N GLY A 41 -5.96 -10.59 6.15
CA GLY A 41 -5.94 -10.17 7.55
C GLY A 41 -4.76 -9.26 7.90
N LEU A 42 -3.54 -9.74 7.68
CA LEU A 42 -2.32 -8.99 8.03
C LEU A 42 -1.61 -8.43 6.78
N GLY A 43 -1.27 -9.30 5.82
CA GLY A 43 -0.40 -8.91 4.69
C GLY A 43 -0.95 -7.77 3.83
N VAL A 44 -2.14 -7.94 3.26
CA VAL A 44 -2.73 -7.01 2.28
C VAL A 44 -2.83 -5.57 2.81
N PRO A 45 -3.32 -5.31 4.05
CA PRO A 45 -3.29 -3.97 4.63
C PRO A 45 -1.90 -3.32 4.65
N PHE A 46 -0.85 -4.07 5.03
CA PHE A 46 0.53 -3.57 4.99
C PHE A 46 1.01 -3.33 3.56
N ASN A 47 0.72 -4.23 2.62
CA ASN A 47 1.10 -4.07 1.22
C ASN A 47 0.48 -2.81 0.59
N ILE A 48 -0.80 -2.51 0.88
CA ILE A 48 -1.46 -1.31 0.38
C ILE A 48 -0.73 -0.05 0.86
N ALA A 49 -0.46 0.05 2.16
CA ALA A 49 0.22 1.23 2.72
C ALA A 49 1.66 1.37 2.19
N SER A 50 2.41 0.28 2.14
CA SER A 50 3.81 0.28 1.69
C SER A 50 3.98 0.69 0.22
N TYR A 51 3.17 0.13 -0.69
CA TYR A 51 3.29 0.46 -2.11
C TYR A 51 2.66 1.82 -2.45
N ALA A 52 1.66 2.27 -1.70
CA ALA A 52 1.19 3.65 -1.77
C ALA A 52 2.31 4.62 -1.35
N LEU A 53 2.97 4.37 -0.21
CA LEU A 53 4.08 5.19 0.26
C LEU A 53 5.23 5.22 -0.77
N LEU A 54 5.64 4.07 -1.30
CA LEU A 54 6.66 4.00 -2.33
C LEU A 54 6.28 4.83 -3.57
N THR A 55 5.01 4.78 -3.99
CA THR A 55 4.51 5.58 -5.11
C THR A 55 4.63 7.08 -4.82
N TYR A 56 4.31 7.51 -3.60
CA TYR A 56 4.48 8.90 -3.17
C TYR A 56 5.95 9.31 -3.16
N MET A 57 6.84 8.46 -2.65
CA MET A 57 8.28 8.73 -2.61
C MET A 57 8.87 8.88 -4.02
N ILE A 58 8.54 7.98 -4.95
CA ILE A 58 9.03 8.05 -6.33
C ILE A 58 8.44 9.27 -7.05
N ALA A 59 7.13 9.53 -6.87
CA ALA A 59 6.50 10.72 -7.44
C ALA A 59 7.20 12.01 -6.96
N HIS A 60 7.52 12.08 -5.67
CA HIS A 60 8.22 13.22 -5.07
C HIS A 60 9.60 13.46 -5.69
N ILE A 61 10.46 12.44 -5.79
CA ILE A 61 11.82 12.61 -6.33
C ILE A 61 11.84 12.82 -7.85
N THR A 62 10.78 12.44 -8.55
CA THR A 62 10.63 12.65 -10.00
C THR A 62 9.84 13.91 -10.37
N GLY A 63 9.33 14.65 -9.39
CA GLY A 63 8.52 15.85 -9.61
C GLY A 63 7.13 15.56 -10.19
N LEU A 64 6.65 14.32 -10.07
CA LEU A 64 5.32 13.88 -10.48
C LEU A 64 4.32 13.99 -9.33
N LYS A 65 3.02 13.93 -9.65
CA LYS A 65 1.98 13.76 -8.63
C LYS A 65 1.64 12.27 -8.46
N PRO A 66 1.36 11.79 -7.24
CA PRO A 66 0.85 10.43 -7.05
C PRO A 66 -0.53 10.30 -7.73
N GLY A 67 -0.68 9.26 -8.54
CA GLY A 67 -1.91 8.91 -9.25
C GLY A 67 -2.62 7.71 -8.61
N ASP A 68 -3.13 6.83 -9.46
CA ASP A 68 -3.89 5.64 -9.04
C ASP A 68 -2.95 4.54 -8.51
N PHE A 69 -3.39 3.85 -7.45
CA PHE A 69 -2.78 2.60 -6.99
C PHE A 69 -3.73 1.43 -7.26
N VAL A 70 -3.29 0.47 -8.09
CA VAL A 70 -4.07 -0.70 -8.50
C VAL A 70 -3.42 -1.96 -7.95
N HIS A 71 -4.10 -2.62 -7.02
CA HIS A 71 -3.61 -3.85 -6.40
C HIS A 71 -4.38 -5.07 -6.92
N THR A 72 -3.72 -5.89 -7.74
CA THR A 72 -4.23 -7.16 -8.26
C THR A 72 -3.74 -8.32 -7.41
N LEU A 73 -4.66 -9.11 -6.87
CA LEU A 73 -4.37 -10.29 -6.08
C LEU A 73 -4.56 -11.56 -6.92
N GLY A 74 -3.64 -12.52 -6.80
CA GLY A 74 -3.82 -13.89 -7.30
C GLY A 74 -4.70 -14.70 -6.36
N ASP A 75 -4.08 -15.33 -5.37
CA ASP A 75 -4.76 -16.04 -4.28
C ASP A 75 -5.01 -15.11 -3.08
N ALA A 76 -6.23 -14.56 -2.99
CA ALA A 76 -6.68 -13.80 -1.84
C ALA A 76 -7.31 -14.73 -0.80
N HIS A 77 -6.71 -14.84 0.38
CA HIS A 77 -7.09 -15.82 1.39
C HIS A 77 -7.17 -15.22 2.79
N ILE A 78 -7.89 -15.91 3.68
CA ILE A 78 -8.04 -15.59 5.10
C ILE A 78 -7.60 -16.81 5.90
N TYR A 79 -6.69 -16.62 6.86
CA TYR A 79 -6.34 -17.68 7.79
C TYR A 79 -7.49 -17.95 8.77
N LEU A 80 -7.67 -19.21 9.17
CA LEU A 80 -8.79 -19.62 10.04
C LEU A 80 -8.82 -18.85 11.37
N ASN A 81 -7.65 -18.57 11.95
CA ASN A 81 -7.50 -17.80 13.18
C ASN A 81 -7.78 -16.29 12.99
N HIS A 82 -8.00 -15.81 11.77
CA HIS A 82 -8.35 -14.41 11.47
C HIS A 82 -9.86 -14.21 11.22
N ILE A 83 -10.65 -15.29 11.11
CA ILE A 83 -12.08 -15.19 10.76
C ILE A 83 -12.86 -14.32 11.76
N GLU A 84 -12.78 -14.62 13.06
CA GLU A 84 -13.50 -13.86 14.09
C GLU A 84 -13.02 -12.40 14.22
N PRO A 85 -11.71 -12.12 14.27
CA PRO A 85 -11.18 -10.75 14.17
C PRO A 85 -11.70 -9.96 12.95
N LEU A 86 -11.73 -10.59 11.77
CA LEU A 86 -12.19 -9.94 10.54
C LEU A 86 -13.70 -9.71 10.52
N LYS A 87 -14.50 -10.62 11.09
CA LYS A 87 -15.95 -10.39 11.26
C LYS A 87 -16.21 -9.15 12.11
N ILE A 88 -15.44 -8.92 13.18
CA ILE A 88 -15.52 -7.71 14.00
C ILE A 88 -15.15 -6.48 13.16
N GLN A 89 -14.11 -6.56 12.32
CA GLN A 89 -13.71 -5.47 11.44
C GLN A 89 -14.82 -5.10 10.44
N LEU A 90 -15.52 -6.09 9.87
CA LEU A 90 -16.59 -5.89 8.89
C LEU A 90 -17.83 -5.20 9.47
N GLN A 91 -18.02 -5.20 10.80
CA GLN A 91 -19.11 -4.46 11.45
C GLN A 91 -18.81 -2.96 11.61
N ARG A 92 -17.59 -2.51 11.28
CA ARG A 92 -17.18 -1.11 11.46
C ARG A 92 -17.44 -0.30 10.20
N GLU A 93 -18.15 0.81 10.34
CA GLU A 93 -18.30 1.76 9.24
C GLU A 93 -16.95 2.40 8.87
N PRO A 94 -16.55 2.41 7.58
CA PRO A 94 -15.35 3.09 7.13
C PRO A 94 -15.37 4.59 7.47
N ARG A 95 -14.24 5.10 7.94
CA ARG A 95 -14.02 6.54 8.17
C ARG A 95 -13.22 7.15 7.01
N PRO A 96 -13.23 8.49 6.84
CA PRO A 96 -12.42 9.13 5.83
C PRO A 96 -10.95 8.72 5.90
N PHE A 97 -10.33 8.51 4.74
CA PHE A 97 -8.90 8.19 4.68
C PHE A 97 -8.03 9.35 5.19
N PRO A 98 -6.87 9.06 5.80
CA PRO A 98 -5.91 10.08 6.15
C PRO A 98 -5.26 10.67 4.88
N LYS A 99 -4.52 11.77 5.06
CA LYS A 99 -3.65 12.33 4.02
C LYS A 99 -2.19 12.14 4.42
N LEU A 100 -1.36 11.77 3.45
CA LEU A 100 0.10 11.71 3.61
C LEU A 100 0.71 13.01 3.05
N LYS A 101 1.58 13.64 3.83
CA LYS A 101 2.41 14.77 3.41
C LYS A 101 3.89 14.40 3.54
N ILE A 102 4.67 14.80 2.54
CA ILE A 102 6.13 14.76 2.58
C ILE A 102 6.60 16.17 2.95
N LEU A 103 7.25 16.31 4.11
CA LEU A 103 7.58 17.60 4.72
C LEU A 103 8.85 18.21 4.13
N ARG A 104 9.81 17.37 3.75
CA ARG A 104 11.12 17.79 3.26
C ARG A 104 11.25 17.50 1.77
N LYS A 105 11.90 18.42 1.05
CA LYS A 105 12.35 18.14 -0.31
C LYS A 105 13.54 17.17 -0.26
N VAL A 106 13.29 15.92 -0.62
CA VAL A 106 14.30 14.86 -0.81
C VAL A 106 14.60 14.66 -2.30
N GLU A 107 15.85 14.37 -2.67
CA GLU A 107 16.28 14.18 -4.07
C GLU A 107 16.60 12.72 -4.42
N LYS A 108 17.03 11.89 -3.45
CA LYS A 108 17.32 10.47 -3.66
C LYS A 108 16.38 9.60 -2.82
N ILE A 109 16.02 8.44 -3.34
CA ILE A 109 15.07 7.53 -2.70
C ILE A 109 15.58 7.02 -1.32
N ASP A 110 16.90 6.86 -1.17
CA ASP A 110 17.51 6.34 0.06
C ASP A 110 17.67 7.41 1.15
N ASP A 111 17.46 8.69 0.82
CA ASP A 111 17.66 9.81 1.75
C ASP A 111 16.40 10.11 2.60
N PHE A 112 15.29 9.40 2.35
CA PHE A 112 14.06 9.55 3.13
C PHE A 112 14.21 9.00 4.55
N LYS A 113 13.64 9.72 5.52
CA LYS A 113 13.57 9.34 6.93
C LYS A 113 12.12 9.32 7.39
N ALA A 114 11.84 8.61 8.48
CA ALA A 114 10.50 8.54 9.04
C ALA A 114 9.91 9.92 9.38
N GLU A 115 10.76 10.85 9.86
CA GLU A 115 10.40 12.25 10.17
C GLU A 115 10.00 13.10 8.95
N ASP A 116 10.29 12.65 7.73
CA ASP A 116 9.89 13.36 6.51
C ASP A 116 8.40 13.16 6.18
N PHE A 117 7.72 12.24 6.87
CA PHE A 117 6.34 11.86 6.58
C PHE A 117 5.40 12.31 7.69
N GLN A 118 4.33 13.00 7.32
CA GLN A 118 3.24 13.38 8.21
C GLN A 118 1.93 12.75 7.74
N ILE A 119 1.25 12.08 8.65
CA ILE A 119 -0.09 11.53 8.42
C ILE A 119 -1.10 12.45 9.11
N GLU A 120 -1.98 13.06 8.32
CA GLU A 120 -3.01 13.98 8.80
C GLU A 120 -4.39 13.32 8.77
N GLY A 121 -5.20 13.55 9.81
CA GLY A 121 -6.58 13.07 9.85
C GLY A 121 -6.72 11.56 10.03
N TYR A 122 -5.69 10.87 10.51
CA TYR A 122 -5.78 9.44 10.82
C TYR A 122 -6.57 9.21 12.10
N ASN A 123 -7.84 8.83 11.93
CA ASN A 123 -8.77 8.52 13.03
C ASN A 123 -9.31 7.09 12.89
N PRO A 124 -8.47 6.05 13.06
CA PRO A 124 -8.88 4.67 12.88
C PRO A 124 -9.80 4.18 14.02
N HIS A 125 -10.49 3.08 13.77
CA HIS A 125 -11.09 2.29 14.86
C HIS A 125 -9.99 1.60 15.70
N PRO A 126 -10.27 1.17 16.95
CA PRO A 126 -9.28 0.50 17.79
C PRO A 126 -8.65 -0.73 17.12
N THR A 127 -7.36 -0.96 17.37
CA THR A 127 -6.62 -2.09 16.81
C THR A 127 -7.31 -3.43 17.09
N ILE A 128 -7.36 -4.29 16.07
CA ILE A 128 -7.77 -5.69 16.20
C ILE A 128 -6.50 -6.53 16.12
N LYS A 129 -6.25 -7.33 17.16
CA LYS A 129 -5.07 -8.21 17.20
C LYS A 129 -5.36 -9.48 16.38
N MET A 130 -4.42 -9.85 15.52
CA MET A 130 -4.41 -11.09 14.75
C MET A 130 -3.02 -11.70 14.84
N GLU A 131 -2.94 -13.00 15.12
CA GLU A 131 -1.68 -13.74 15.21
C GLU A 131 -1.19 -14.13 13.80
N MET A 132 0.11 -14.01 13.54
CA MET A 132 0.68 -14.50 12.28
C MET A 132 0.51 -16.02 12.19
N ALA A 133 0.07 -16.51 11.03
CA ALA A 133 0.13 -17.94 10.75
C ALA A 133 1.59 -18.35 10.51
N VAL A 134 2.01 -19.44 11.15
CA VAL A 134 3.32 -20.09 10.99
C VAL A 134 3.24 -21.25 10.02
#